data_AF-A0A7X0NJ14-F1
#
_entry.id   AF-A0A7X0NJ14-F1
#
_cell.length_a   1.000
_cell.length_b   1.000
_cell.length_c   1.000
_cell.angle_alpha   90.00
_cell.angle_beta   90.00
_cell.angle_gamma   90.00
#
_symmetry.space_group_name_H-M   'P 1'
#
loop_
_entity.id
_entity.type
_entity.pdbx_description
1 polymer ?
#
loop_
_entity_poly.entity_id
_entity_poly.type
_entity_poly.pdbx_seq_one_letter_code
_entity_poly.pdbx_strand_id
1 'polypeptide(L)'
;MLPITDTTIRTLFAKVFAFIFFGLAAAIIFSLINTILQGVINGTEIMQIFISSINTGIIALAVFELALVINQEYTNRDETKDVIASLRRTIPRFIGTVCIALSIEGLIMVIKYSQLDLAGNLYYPVAIISSTALLLASLGLFLHLTKDQ
;
A
#
# COMPACT_ATOMS: atom_id res chain seq x y z
N MET A 1 35.90 -15.01 14.55
CA MET A 1 35.09 -16.19 14.16
C MET A 1 33.84 -16.13 15.06
N LEU A 2 32.65 -15.64 14.69
CA LEU A 2 31.88 -15.58 13.44
C LEU A 2 31.00 -14.29 13.41
N PRO A 3 31.20 -13.32 12.51
CA PRO A 3 30.24 -12.25 12.23
C PRO A 3 29.28 -12.54 11.05
N ILE A 4 29.42 -13.71 10.41
CA ILE A 4 28.81 -14.02 9.10
C ILE A 4 27.36 -14.55 9.21
N THR A 5 26.98 -15.09 10.37
CA THR A 5 25.70 -15.79 10.55
C THR A 5 24.51 -14.84 10.69
N ASP A 6 24.65 -13.71 11.39
CA ASP A 6 23.53 -12.76 11.63
C ASP A 6 23.08 -12.08 10.33
N THR A 7 24.02 -11.57 9.53
CA THR A 7 23.71 -10.92 8.23
C THR A 7 23.05 -11.89 7.24
N THR A 8 23.49 -13.15 7.23
CA THR A 8 22.92 -14.19 6.34
C THR A 8 21.48 -14.54 6.74
N ILE A 9 21.19 -14.66 8.04
CA ILE A 9 19.84 -14.94 8.55
C ILE A 9 18.90 -13.78 8.22
N ARG A 10 19.31 -12.53 8.41
CA ARG A 10 18.49 -11.35 8.09
C ARG A 10 18.13 -11.28 6.61
N THR A 11 19.10 -11.52 5.72
CA THR A 11 18.87 -11.51 4.27
C THR A 11 17.96 -12.67 3.83
N LEU A 12 18.11 -13.84 4.43
CA LEU A 12 17.22 -14.98 4.19
C LEU A 12 15.79 -14.66 4.60
N PHE A 13 15.60 -14.14 5.82
CA PHE A 13 14.27 -13.74 6.32
C PHE A 13 13.61 -12.70 5.41
N ALA A 14 14.35 -11.68 4.98
CA ALA A 14 13.82 -10.66 4.10
C ALA A 14 13.44 -11.18 2.71
N LYS A 15 14.23 -12.09 2.13
CA LYS A 15 13.88 -12.74 0.86
C LYS A 15 12.61 -13.57 0.98
N VAL A 16 12.46 -14.33 2.07
CA VAL A 16 11.24 -15.09 2.34
C VAL A 16 10.04 -14.15 2.48
N PHE A 17 10.20 -13.06 3.23
CA PHE A 17 9.13 -12.07 3.39
C PHE A 17 8.76 -11.43 2.06
N ALA A 18 9.73 -10.94 1.28
CA ALA A 18 9.48 -10.37 -0.04
C ALA A 18 8.75 -11.37 -0.95
N PHE A 19 9.17 -12.65 -0.95
CA PHE A 19 8.51 -13.70 -1.71
C PHE A 19 7.06 -13.92 -1.28
N ILE A 20 6.77 -13.94 0.03
CA ILE A 20 5.40 -14.03 0.55
C ILE A 20 4.56 -12.84 0.07
N PHE A 21 5.08 -11.61 0.14
CA PHE A 21 4.34 -10.42 -0.28
C PHE A 21 4.13 -10.36 -1.80
N PHE A 22 5.09 -10.82 -2.61
CA PHE A 22 4.87 -11.00 -4.05
C PHE A 22 3.80 -12.05 -4.34
N GLY A 23 3.82 -13.18 -3.62
CA GLY A 23 2.79 -14.21 -3.73
C GLY A 23 1.40 -13.69 -3.36
N LEU A 24 1.30 -12.90 -2.29
CA LEU A 24 0.06 -12.24 -1.88
C LEU A 24 -0.43 -11.25 -2.92
N ALA A 25 0.45 -10.38 -3.44
CA ALA A 25 0.08 -9.44 -4.50
C ALA A 25 -0.47 -10.17 -5.74
N ALA A 26 0.21 -11.25 -6.17
CA ALA A 26 -0.24 -12.07 -7.29
C ALA A 26 -1.60 -12.75 -6.99
N ALA A 27 -1.80 -13.26 -5.78
CA ALA A 27 -3.06 -13.87 -5.36
C ALA A 27 -4.23 -12.86 -5.35
N ILE A 28 -3.98 -11.63 -4.89
CA ILE A 28 -4.99 -10.57 -4.88
C ILE A 28 -5.33 -10.14 -6.32
N ILE A 29 -4.33 -10.01 -7.21
CA ILE A 29 -4.57 -9.73 -8.63
C ILE A 29 -5.39 -10.86 -9.28
N PHE A 30 -5.06 -12.11 -8.99
CA PHE A 30 -5.82 -13.25 -9.46
C PHE A 30 -7.26 -13.23 -8.94
N SER A 31 -7.45 -12.91 -7.65
CA SER A 31 -8.76 -12.71 -7.05
C SER A 31 -9.56 -11.61 -7.77
N LEU A 32 -8.93 -10.47 -8.07
CA LEU A 32 -9.55 -9.37 -8.81
C LEU A 32 -10.04 -9.82 -10.19
N ILE A 33 -9.22 -10.56 -10.94
CA ILE A 33 -9.61 -11.09 -12.25
C ILE A 33 -10.82 -12.02 -12.11
N ASN A 34 -10.81 -12.91 -11.12
CA ASN A 34 -11.93 -13.82 -10.86
C ASN A 34 -13.21 -13.06 -10.51
N THR A 35 -13.11 -12.01 -9.69
CA THR A 35 -14.25 -11.15 -9.33
C THR A 35 -14.85 -10.46 -10.56
N ILE A 36 -14.02 -9.95 -11.47
CA ILE A 36 -14.50 -9.34 -12.71
C ILE A 36 -15.19 -10.37 -13.60
N LEU A 37 -14.58 -11.54 -13.81
CA LEU A 37 -15.15 -12.60 -14.64
C LEU A 37 -16.49 -13.09 -14.09
N GLN A 38 -16.56 -13.39 -12.78
CA GLN A 38 -17.80 -13.79 -12.14
C GLN A 38 -18.85 -12.67 -12.20
N GLY A 39 -18.44 -11.41 -12.04
CA GLY A 39 -19.35 -10.28 -12.12
C GLY A 39 -19.98 -10.11 -13.50
N VAL A 40 -19.19 -10.32 -14.57
CA VAL A 40 -19.69 -10.28 -15.96
C VAL A 40 -20.62 -11.45 -16.24
N ILE A 41 -20.26 -12.67 -15.81
CA ILE A 41 -21.07 -13.88 -16.02
C ILE A 41 -22.41 -13.79 -15.28
N ASN A 42 -22.40 -13.28 -14.04
CA ASN A 42 -23.59 -13.17 -13.20
C ASN A 42 -24.48 -11.96 -13.56
N GLY A 43 -24.06 -11.11 -14.51
CA GLY A 43 -24.81 -9.92 -14.90
C GLY A 43 -24.90 -8.84 -13.80
N THR A 44 -23.94 -8.79 -12.88
CA THR A 44 -23.89 -7.72 -11.87
C THR A 44 -23.72 -6.35 -12.51
N GLU A 45 -24.21 -5.32 -11.83
CA GLU A 45 -24.05 -3.95 -12.28
C GLU A 45 -22.59 -3.58 -12.49
N ILE A 46 -22.31 -3.00 -13.65
CA ILE A 46 -20.96 -2.60 -14.09
C ILE A 46 -20.30 -1.71 -13.02
N MET A 47 -21.05 -0.76 -12.44
CA MET A 47 -20.54 0.13 -11.39
C MET A 47 -20.03 -0.65 -10.16
N GLN A 48 -20.75 -1.69 -9.74
CA GLN A 48 -20.37 -2.49 -8.59
C GLN A 48 -19.10 -3.31 -8.86
N ILE A 49 -18.96 -3.85 -10.07
CA ILE A 49 -17.75 -4.54 -10.52
C ILE A 49 -16.56 -3.57 -10.49
N PHE A 50 -16.73 -2.34 -11.01
CA PHE A 50 -15.67 -1.33 -10.98
C PHE A 50 -15.25 -0.95 -9.56
N ILE A 51 -16.21 -0.66 -8.67
CA ILE A 51 -15.93 -0.30 -7.27
C ILE A 51 -15.15 -1.42 -6.58
N SER A 52 -15.61 -2.67 -6.71
CA SER A 52 -14.94 -3.83 -6.08
C SER A 52 -13.55 -4.09 -6.67
N SER A 53 -13.39 -3.89 -7.98
CA SER A 53 -12.11 -4.05 -8.67
C SER A 53 -11.11 -2.99 -8.26
N ILE A 54 -11.52 -1.73 -8.13
CA ILE A 54 -10.61 -0.66 -7.70
C ILE A 54 -10.15 -0.88 -6.26
N ASN A 55 -11.06 -1.21 -5.34
CA ASN A 55 -10.69 -1.48 -3.94
C ASN A 55 -9.67 -2.65 -3.86
N THR A 56 -9.98 -3.77 -4.51
CA THR A 56 -9.08 -4.93 -4.54
C THR A 56 -7.74 -4.60 -5.22
N GLY A 57 -7.77 -3.81 -6.31
CA GLY A 57 -6.59 -3.43 -7.07
C GLY A 57 -5.65 -2.50 -6.31
N ILE A 58 -6.19 -1.59 -5.52
CA ILE A 58 -5.41 -0.70 -4.64
C ILE A 58 -4.70 -1.52 -3.57
N ILE A 59 -5.39 -2.50 -2.95
CA ILE A 59 -4.78 -3.39 -1.96
C ILE A 59 -3.63 -4.17 -2.62
N ALA A 60 -3.85 -4.72 -3.81
CA ALA A 60 -2.80 -5.42 -4.56
C ALA A 60 -1.57 -4.53 -4.82
N LEU A 61 -1.80 -3.27 -5.22
CA LEU A 61 -0.74 -2.30 -5.48
C LEU A 61 0.05 -1.99 -4.21
N ALA A 62 -0.62 -1.77 -3.07
CA ALA A 62 0.05 -1.50 -1.80
C ALA A 62 0.91 -2.68 -1.32
N VAL A 63 0.39 -3.91 -1.43
CA VAL A 63 1.12 -5.14 -1.09
C VAL A 63 2.32 -5.34 -2.02
N PHE A 64 2.17 -5.05 -3.31
CA PHE A 64 3.24 -5.13 -4.30
C PHE A 64 4.35 -4.10 -4.06
N GLU A 65 4.01 -2.84 -3.79
CA GLU A 65 4.99 -1.80 -3.46
C GLU A 65 5.77 -2.14 -2.18
N LEU A 66 5.10 -2.70 -1.16
CA LEU A 66 5.78 -3.18 0.04
C LEU A 66 6.72 -4.36 -0.26
N ALA A 67 6.33 -5.29 -1.14
CA ALA A 67 7.21 -6.39 -1.58
C ALA A 67 8.49 -5.85 -2.26
N LEU A 68 8.35 -4.85 -3.15
CA LEU A 68 9.46 -4.19 -3.82
C LEU A 68 10.38 -3.48 -2.83
N VAL A 69 9.80 -2.75 -1.88
CA VAL A 69 10.53 -2.05 -0.82
C VAL A 69 11.39 -3.02 0.00
N ILE A 70 10.80 -4.13 0.47
CA ILE A 70 11.54 -5.15 1.23
C ILE A 70 12.64 -5.74 0.35
N ASN A 71 12.34 -6.12 -0.89
CA ASN A 71 13.36 -6.69 -1.76
C ASN A 71 14.53 -5.71 -2.02
N GLN A 72 14.24 -4.42 -2.17
CA GLN A 72 15.24 -3.37 -2.43
C GLN A 72 16.12 -3.08 -1.21
N GLU A 73 15.53 -2.98 -0.01
CA GLU A 73 16.25 -2.66 1.24
C GLU A 73 17.29 -3.73 1.60
N TYR A 74 17.01 -5.01 1.30
CA TYR A 74 17.90 -6.11 1.67
C TYR A 74 18.83 -6.56 0.55
N THR A 75 18.52 -6.25 -0.72
CA THR A 75 19.41 -6.52 -1.86
C THR A 75 20.52 -5.45 -1.99
N ASN A 76 20.25 -4.19 -1.64
CA ASN A 76 21.20 -3.08 -1.74
C ASN A 76 21.98 -2.79 -0.44
N ARG A 77 22.45 -3.83 0.25
CA ARG A 77 23.36 -3.65 1.39
C ARG A 77 24.79 -3.43 0.89
N ASP A 78 25.12 -2.17 0.62
CA ASP A 78 26.46 -1.67 0.94
C ASP A 78 26.53 -1.57 2.47
N GLU A 79 27.47 -2.27 3.09
CA GLU A 79 27.57 -2.50 4.54
C GLU A 79 27.84 -1.23 5.39
N THR A 80 27.79 -0.04 4.80
CA THR A 80 28.13 1.26 5.43
C THR A 80 27.02 2.31 5.36
N LYS A 81 25.80 1.96 4.90
CA LYS A 81 24.70 2.93 4.85
C LYS A 81 24.01 3.10 6.20
N ASP A 82 23.97 4.35 6.64
CA ASP A 82 23.25 4.84 7.81
C ASP A 82 21.80 4.32 7.80
N VAL A 83 21.41 3.55 8.82
CA VAL A 83 20.06 2.96 8.95
C VAL A 83 18.99 4.06 8.88
N ILE A 84 19.32 5.25 9.36
CA ILE A 84 18.46 6.42 9.31
C ILE A 84 18.24 6.89 7.86
N ALA A 85 19.29 6.88 7.02
CA ALA A 85 19.21 7.28 5.62
C ALA A 85 18.38 6.30 4.77
N SER A 86 18.41 5.00 5.08
CA SER A 86 17.58 4.02 4.38
C SER A 86 16.11 4.12 4.79
N LEU A 87 15.81 4.31 6.08
CA LEU A 87 14.46 4.59 6.57
C LEU A 87 13.85 5.85 5.93
N ARG A 88 14.63 6.93 5.77
CA ARG A 88 14.19 8.18 5.11
C ARG A 88 13.85 8.01 3.63
N ARG A 89 14.39 6.99 2.94
CA ARG A 89 14.05 6.69 1.54
C ARG A 89 12.84 5.78 1.42
N THR A 90 12.75 4.82 2.33
CA THR A 90 11.78 3.73 2.26
C THR A 90 10.41 4.11 2.83
N ILE A 91 10.38 4.76 4.01
CA ILE A 91 9.12 5.14 4.67
C ILE A 91 8.25 6.07 3.80
N PRO A 92 8.79 7.13 3.15
CA PRO A 92 7.96 8.03 2.36
C PRO A 92 7.32 7.35 1.15
N ARG A 93 8.05 6.43 0.51
CA ARG A 93 7.54 5.67 -0.62
C ARG A 93 6.38 4.77 -0.20
N PHE A 94 6.55 4.03 0.89
CA PHE A 94 5.49 3.17 1.42
C PHE A 94 4.26 3.98 1.86
N ILE A 95 4.45 4.98 2.74
CA ILE A 95 3.33 5.81 3.24
C ILE A 95 2.67 6.57 2.09
N GLY A 96 3.42 7.04 1.10
CA GLY A 96 2.87 7.69 -0.10
C GLY A 96 1.88 6.79 -0.85
N THR A 97 2.21 5.51 -1.04
CA THR A 97 1.29 4.54 -1.68
C THR A 97 0.04 4.29 -0.85
N VAL A 98 0.17 4.23 0.47
CA VAL A 98 -0.96 4.11 1.41
C VAL A 98 -1.86 5.35 1.34
N CYS A 99 -1.28 6.55 1.26
CA CYS A 99 -2.06 7.78 1.13
C CYS A 99 -2.80 7.85 -0.21
N ILE A 100 -2.18 7.40 -1.31
CA ILE A 100 -2.87 7.29 -2.61
C ILE A 100 -4.04 6.31 -2.50
N ALA A 101 -3.83 5.15 -1.88
CA ALA A 101 -4.86 4.15 -1.65
C ALA A 101 -6.06 4.71 -0.87
N LEU A 102 -5.80 5.32 0.28
CA LEU A 102 -6.84 5.90 1.14
C LEU A 102 -7.57 7.07 0.47
N SER A 103 -6.87 7.89 -0.32
CA SER A 103 -7.50 8.99 -1.07
C SER A 103 -8.49 8.47 -2.11
N ILE A 104 -8.11 7.41 -2.84
CA ILE A 104 -8.99 6.80 -3.84
C ILE A 104 -10.18 6.11 -3.16
N GLU A 105 -9.95 5.41 -2.05
CA GLU A 105 -11.01 4.76 -1.27
C GLU A 105 -12.03 5.79 -0.74
N GLY A 106 -11.56 6.93 -0.23
CA GLY A 106 -12.40 8.06 0.14
C GLY A 106 -13.20 8.62 -1.04
N LEU A 107 -12.58 8.82 -2.19
CA LEU A 107 -13.24 9.35 -3.39
C LEU A 107 -14.32 8.40 -3.94
N ILE A 108 -14.05 7.10 -3.96
CA ILE A 108 -15.01 6.07 -4.37
C ILE A 108 -16.23 6.08 -3.45
N MET A 109 -16.01 6.20 -2.14
CA MET A 109 -17.10 6.31 -1.16
C MET A 109 -17.94 7.57 -1.35
N VAL A 110 -17.33 8.72 -1.68
CA VAL A 110 -18.08 9.93 -2.01
C VAL A 110 -18.99 9.68 -3.21
N ILE A 111 -18.46 9.09 -4.30
CA ILE A 111 -19.23 8.79 -5.51
C ILE A 111 -20.37 7.82 -5.18
N LYS A 112 -20.07 6.73 -4.46
CA LYS A 112 -21.06 5.71 -4.08
C LYS A 112 -22.18 6.26 -3.22
N TYR A 113 -21.86 7.03 -2.17
CA TYR A 113 -22.88 7.59 -1.29
C TYR A 113 -23.65 8.75 -1.92
N SER A 114 -23.03 9.51 -2.82
CA SER A 114 -23.71 10.56 -3.58
C SER A 114 -24.75 10.01 -4.56
N GLN A 115 -24.56 8.80 -5.09
CA GLN A 115 -25.48 8.20 -6.07
C GLN A 115 -26.65 7.44 -5.43
N LEU A 116 -26.50 6.96 -4.20
CA LEU A 116 -27.50 6.13 -3.52
C LEU A 116 -28.48 6.93 -2.64
N ASP A 117 -28.52 8.26 -2.76
CA ASP A 117 -29.34 9.18 -1.94
C ASP A 117 -29.10 9.07 -0.41
N LEU A 118 -28.00 8.42 -0.01
CA LEU A 118 -27.50 8.29 1.37
C LEU A 118 -26.65 9.50 1.79
N ALA A 119 -26.97 10.70 1.28
CA ALA A 119 -26.18 11.92 1.47
C ALA A 119 -25.97 12.31 2.95
N GLY A 120 -26.78 11.77 3.87
CA GLY A 120 -26.61 11.95 5.31
C GLY A 120 -25.39 11.23 5.94
N ASN A 121 -24.78 10.24 5.27
CA ASN A 121 -23.67 9.44 5.82
C ASN A 121 -22.28 9.81 5.26
N LEU A 122 -22.10 11.02 4.75
CA LEU A 122 -20.83 11.50 4.18
C LEU A 122 -19.66 11.60 5.18
N TYR A 123 -19.91 11.39 6.48
CA TYR A 123 -18.88 11.44 7.52
C TYR A 123 -17.74 10.44 7.28
N TYR A 124 -18.02 9.26 6.72
CA TYR A 124 -16.99 8.24 6.44
C TYR A 124 -15.95 8.71 5.40
N PRO A 125 -16.34 9.10 4.17
CA PRO A 125 -15.36 9.60 3.20
C PRO A 125 -14.63 10.85 3.68
N VAL A 126 -15.31 11.76 4.38
CA VAL A 126 -14.67 12.95 4.97
C VAL A 126 -13.61 12.55 6.00
N ALA A 127 -13.92 11.60 6.89
CA ALA A 127 -12.96 11.08 7.86
C ALA A 127 -11.74 10.50 7.17
N ILE A 128 -11.91 9.64 6.15
CA ILE A 128 -10.80 9.01 5.42
C ILE A 128 -9.91 10.04 4.71
N ILE A 129 -10.51 11.01 4.01
CA ILE A 129 -9.76 12.06 3.32
C ILE A 129 -9.01 12.94 4.35
N SER A 130 -9.65 13.29 5.47
CA SER A 130 -9.01 14.08 6.53
C SER A 130 -7.86 13.32 7.21
N SER A 131 -8.03 12.03 7.51
CA SER A 131 -6.99 11.16 8.04
C SER A 131 -5.82 11.04 7.07
N THR A 132 -6.10 10.96 5.77
CA THR A 132 -5.07 10.88 4.72
C THR A 132 -4.27 12.18 4.62
N ALA A 133 -4.95 13.34 4.69
CA ALA A 133 -4.28 14.63 4.73
C ALA A 133 -3.39 14.77 5.99
N LEU A 134 -3.88 14.34 7.15
CA LEU A 134 -3.11 14.33 8.40
C LEU A 134 -1.89 13.39 8.32
N LEU A 135 -2.05 12.20 7.73
CA LEU A 135 -0.95 11.24 7.55
C LEU A 135 0.12 11.81 6.61
N LEU A 136 -0.28 12.42 5.49
CA LEU A 136 0.65 13.10 4.58
C LEU A 136 1.35 14.29 5.25
N ALA A 137 0.63 15.11 6.01
CA ALA A 137 1.20 16.24 6.74
C ALA A 137 2.21 15.76 7.80
N SER A 138 1.87 14.71 8.55
CA SER A 138 2.75 14.08 9.54
C SER A 138 4.00 13.50 8.89
N LEU A 139 3.87 12.83 7.74
CA LEU A 139 5.00 12.34 6.96
C LEU A 139 5.89 13.49 6.47
N GLY A 140 5.28 14.57 5.96
CA GLY A 140 6.01 15.76 5.52
C GLY A 140 6.79 16.42 6.66
N LEU A 141 6.17 16.51 7.84
CA LEU A 141 6.81 17.00 9.06
C LEU A 141 7.96 16.08 9.49
N PHE A 142 7.73 14.77 9.55
CA PHE A 142 8.78 13.79 9.86
C PHE A 142 9.99 13.94 8.93
N LEU A 143 9.76 14.07 7.62
CA LEU A 143 10.84 14.25 6.66
C LEU A 143 11.57 15.57 6.83
N HIS A 144 10.84 16.64 7.16
CA HIS A 144 11.45 17.95 7.42
C HIS A 144 12.35 17.91 8.66
N LEU A 145 11.86 17.40 9.80
CA LEU A 145 12.64 17.32 11.04
C LEU A 145 13.86 16.42 10.91
N THR A 146 13.74 15.36 10.11
CA THR A 146 14.84 14.44 9.91
C THR A 146 15.81 14.93 8.82
N LYS A 147 15.53 16.02 8.09
CA LYS A 147 16.41 16.48 6.99
C LYS A 147 17.76 17.05 7.47
N ASP A 148 17.81 17.60 8.69
CA ASP A 148 18.94 18.37 9.23
C ASP A 148 19.85 17.57 10.20
N GLN A 149 19.80 16.24 10.14
CA GLN A 149 20.76 15.33 10.80
C GLN A 149 21.42 14.41 9.78
#